data_AF-A0A7Y8HVL1-F1
#
_entry.id   AF-A0A7Y8HVL1-F1
#
_cell.length_a   1.000
_cell.length_b   1.000
_cell.length_c   1.000
_cell.angle_alpha   90.00
_cell.angle_beta   90.00
_cell.angle_gamma   90.00
#
_symmetry.space_group_name_H-M   'P 1'
#
loop_
_entity.id
_entity.type
_entity.pdbx_description
1 polymer ?
#
loop_
_entity_poly.entity_id
_entity_poly.type
_entity_poly.pdbx_seq_one_letter_code
_entity_poly.pdbx_strand_id
1 'polypeptide(L)'
;MEISIKLEDFFCPNETCLDYGKKGLGNIVIYDTYGKNRRKLLKCKTCNFKFSERRSTLFFGFHTKETKIKEVIFYLLEGMSYREAATASNLDKDTVQRIWKRFLLYCEDTMDSLLKEFNIKLEDLIMLLYKRIQKRTR
;
A
#
# COMPACT_ATOMS: atom_id res chain seq x y z
N MET A 1 -19.15 5.69 7.72
CA MET A 1 -18.16 6.76 8.00
C MET A 1 -17.58 7.21 6.68
N GLU A 2 -17.96 8.41 6.21
CA GLU A 2 -17.27 9.07 5.11
C GLU A 2 -15.91 9.53 5.63
N ILE A 3 -14.86 8.78 5.30
CA ILE A 3 -13.49 9.21 5.57
C ILE A 3 -13.20 10.33 4.57
N SER A 4 -13.10 11.56 5.06
CA SER A 4 -12.62 12.69 4.27
C SER A 4 -11.22 12.36 3.76
N ILE A 5 -11.07 12.25 2.44
CA ILE A 5 -9.80 11.92 1.80
C ILE A 5 -8.96 13.18 1.72
N LYS A 6 -7.76 13.17 2.31
CA LYS A 6 -6.80 14.25 2.17
C LYS A 6 -6.09 14.16 0.83
N LEU A 7 -6.45 15.04 -0.11
CA LEU A 7 -5.89 15.02 -1.47
C LEU A 7 -4.38 15.28 -1.51
N GLU A 8 -3.83 15.92 -0.48
CA GLU A 8 -2.40 16.19 -0.32
C GLU A 8 -1.55 14.92 -0.23
N ASP A 9 -2.12 13.81 0.26
CA ASP A 9 -1.43 12.53 0.40
C ASP A 9 -1.25 11.79 -0.94
N PHE A 10 -1.93 12.25 -2.00
CA PHE A 10 -1.92 11.64 -3.32
C PHE A 10 -0.92 12.32 -4.26
N PHE A 11 -0.40 11.51 -5.18
CA PHE A 11 0.49 11.95 -6.26
C PHE A 11 0.00 11.37 -7.59
N CYS A 12 0.47 11.94 -8.70
CA CYS A 12 0.17 11.39 -10.01
C CYS A 12 0.94 10.07 -10.20
N PRO A 13 0.27 8.93 -10.47
CA PRO A 13 0.94 7.65 -10.68
C PRO A 13 1.39 7.44 -12.13
N ASN A 14 1.20 8.41 -13.01
CA ASN A 14 1.62 8.33 -14.40
C ASN A 14 3.10 8.73 -14.51
N GLU A 15 3.97 7.78 -14.81
CA GLU A 15 5.44 7.98 -14.93
C GLU A 15 5.82 9.00 -16.00
N THR A 16 4.98 9.21 -17.01
CA THR A 16 5.23 10.22 -18.06
C THR A 16 4.79 11.63 -17.67
N CYS A 17 4.22 11.81 -16.48
CA CYS A 17 3.76 13.11 -15.99
C CYS A 17 4.92 13.89 -15.36
N LEU A 18 4.98 15.21 -15.61
CA LEU A 18 5.94 16.11 -14.96
C LEU A 18 5.82 16.12 -13.42
N ASP A 19 4.61 15.84 -12.93
CA ASP A 19 4.29 15.78 -11.51
C ASP A 19 4.24 14.35 -10.96
N TYR A 20 4.84 13.39 -11.67
CA TYR A 20 4.93 12.01 -11.21
C TYR A 20 5.57 11.92 -9.82
N GLY A 21 4.95 11.14 -8.92
CA GLY A 21 5.48 10.87 -7.58
C GLY A 21 5.47 12.05 -6.58
N LYS A 22 5.12 13.27 -7.02
CA LYS A 22 5.12 14.46 -6.16
C LYS A 22 3.78 14.65 -5.45
N LYS A 23 3.81 14.76 -4.12
CA LYS A 23 2.65 15.02 -3.25
C LYS A 23 2.47 16.51 -2.97
N GLY A 24 1.29 16.90 -2.51
CA GLY A 24 1.04 18.28 -2.02
C GLY A 24 0.98 19.39 -3.09
N LEU A 25 1.02 19.07 -4.39
CA LEU A 25 1.04 20.07 -5.47
C LEU A 25 -0.35 20.67 -5.81
N GLY A 26 -1.44 20.19 -5.19
CA GLY A 26 -2.81 20.64 -5.50
C GLY A 26 -3.30 20.26 -6.91
N ASN A 27 -2.54 19.42 -7.63
CA ASN A 27 -2.86 18.95 -8.97
C ASN A 27 -3.79 17.73 -8.99
N ILE A 28 -4.06 17.09 -7.84
CA ILE A 28 -4.98 15.95 -7.73
C ILE A 28 -6.37 16.43 -7.29
N VAL A 29 -7.41 15.97 -7.98
CA VAL A 29 -8.83 16.24 -7.65
C VAL A 29 -9.67 14.98 -7.66
N ILE A 30 -10.78 15.00 -6.93
CA ILE A 30 -11.85 14.01 -7.06
C ILE A 30 -12.57 14.27 -8.38
N TYR A 31 -12.53 13.30 -9.28
CA TYR A 31 -13.22 13.35 -10.57
C TYR A 31 -14.59 12.68 -10.49
N ASP A 32 -14.67 11.53 -9.82
CA ASP A 32 -15.93 10.79 -9.69
C ASP A 32 -15.92 9.86 -8.46
N THR A 33 -17.02 9.16 -8.22
CA THR A 33 -17.16 8.10 -7.22
C THR A 33 -17.71 6.84 -7.90
N TYR A 34 -17.07 5.68 -7.69
CA TYR A 34 -17.42 4.44 -8.38
C TYR A 34 -17.49 3.21 -7.47
N GLY A 35 -18.18 2.18 -7.96
CA GLY A 35 -18.31 0.87 -7.31
C GLY A 35 -19.22 0.86 -6.09
N LYS A 36 -19.55 -0.35 -5.61
CA LYS A 36 -20.45 -0.55 -4.46
C LYS A 36 -19.95 0.10 -3.16
N ASN A 37 -18.64 0.24 -3.03
CA ASN A 37 -17.99 0.84 -1.86
C ASN A 37 -17.80 2.37 -2.00
N ARG A 38 -18.40 3.01 -3.00
CA ARG A 38 -18.32 4.46 -3.25
C ARG A 38 -16.89 5.01 -3.20
N ARG A 39 -15.99 4.31 -3.91
CA ARG A 39 -14.56 4.66 -3.98
C ARG A 39 -14.37 5.90 -4.84
N LYS A 40 -13.49 6.83 -4.46
CA LYS A 40 -13.19 8.01 -5.26
C LYS A 40 -12.29 7.65 -6.43
N LEU A 41 -12.65 8.16 -7.59
CA LEU A 41 -11.82 8.21 -8.78
C LEU A 41 -11.16 9.59 -8.79
N LEU A 42 -9.84 9.60 -8.70
CA LEU A 42 -9.01 10.79 -8.70
C LEU A 42 -8.53 11.09 -10.12
N LYS A 43 -8.21 12.36 -10.37
CA LYS A 43 -7.66 12.83 -11.64
C LYS A 43 -6.51 13.81 -11.37
N CYS A 44 -5.41 13.64 -12.09
CA CYS A 44 -4.35 14.63 -12.16
C CYS A 44 -4.74 15.72 -13.17
N LYS A 45 -4.73 16.99 -12.77
CA LYS A 45 -5.03 18.13 -13.66
C LYS A 45 -3.94 18.32 -14.73
N THR A 46 -2.69 17.96 -14.42
CA THR A 46 -1.52 18.16 -15.29
C THR A 46 -1.55 17.25 -16.52
N CYS A 47 -1.78 15.95 -16.33
CA CYS A 47 -1.77 14.97 -17.43
C CYS A 47 -3.13 14.34 -17.74
N ASN A 48 -4.20 14.76 -17.04
CA ASN A 48 -5.55 14.18 -17.12
C ASN A 48 -5.67 12.68 -16.75
N PHE A 49 -4.60 12.05 -16.27
CA PHE A 49 -4.62 10.64 -15.86
C PHE A 49 -5.59 10.42 -14.71
N LYS A 50 -6.46 9.41 -14.85
CA LYS A 50 -7.47 9.03 -13.85
C LYS A 50 -7.01 7.78 -13.11
N PHE A 51 -7.13 7.77 -11.79
CA PHE A 51 -6.69 6.65 -10.96
C PHE A 51 -7.54 6.53 -9.69
N SER A 52 -7.64 5.31 -9.17
CA SER A 52 -8.37 5.05 -7.93
C SER A 52 -7.72 5.71 -6.72
N GLU A 53 -8.50 6.16 -5.76
CA GLU A 53 -8.02 6.49 -4.40
C GLU A 53 -7.19 5.36 -3.77
N ARG A 54 -7.39 4.11 -4.20
CA ARG A 54 -6.65 2.97 -3.67
C ARG A 54 -5.35 2.71 -4.40
N ARG A 55 -5.06 3.38 -5.52
CA ARG A 55 -3.94 3.05 -6.44
C ARG A 55 -2.61 2.86 -5.71
N SER A 56 -2.31 3.73 -4.76
CA SER A 56 -1.08 3.72 -3.96
C SER A 56 -1.20 2.92 -2.65
N THR A 57 -2.21 2.05 -2.53
CA THR A 57 -2.44 1.22 -1.35
C THR A 57 -2.20 -0.26 -1.67
N LEU A 58 -1.88 -1.02 -0.62
CA LEU A 58 -1.80 -2.48 -0.64
C LEU A 58 -3.03 -3.14 -1.27
N PHE A 59 -4.22 -2.58 -1.04
CA PHE A 59 -5.48 -3.22 -1.39
C PHE A 59 -5.97 -2.96 -2.82
N PHE A 60 -5.23 -2.17 -3.61
CA PHE A 60 -5.58 -1.91 -5.00
C PHE A 60 -5.67 -3.20 -5.82
N GLY A 61 -6.65 -3.29 -6.71
CA GLY A 61 -6.82 -4.45 -7.61
C GLY A 61 -7.39 -5.70 -6.96
N PHE A 62 -7.62 -5.71 -5.64
CA PHE A 62 -8.28 -6.83 -4.97
C PHE A 62 -9.78 -6.60 -4.79
N HIS A 63 -10.56 -7.64 -5.13
CA HIS A 63 -11.97 -7.77 -4.77
C HIS A 63 -12.17 -8.43 -3.40
N THR A 64 -11.12 -9.07 -2.87
CA THR A 64 -11.11 -9.65 -1.52
C THR A 64 -11.33 -8.57 -0.46
N LYS A 65 -12.11 -8.90 0.56
CA LYS A 65 -12.33 -8.00 1.72
C LYS A 65 -10.98 -7.67 2.38
N GLU A 66 -10.79 -6.40 2.75
CA GLU A 66 -9.53 -5.93 3.36
C GLU A 66 -9.17 -6.71 4.63
N THR A 67 -10.16 -7.14 5.41
CA THR A 67 -9.95 -7.97 6.61
C THR A 67 -9.29 -9.30 6.27
N LYS A 68 -9.76 -10.01 5.23
CA LYS A 68 -9.16 -11.26 4.78
C LYS A 68 -7.76 -11.08 4.21
N ILE A 69 -7.50 -9.96 3.52
CA ILE A 69 -6.15 -9.63 3.04
C ILE A 69 -5.19 -9.49 4.23
N LYS A 70 -5.61 -8.80 5.31
CA LYS A 70 -4.81 -8.64 6.53
C LYS A 70 -4.57 -9.97 7.25
N GLU A 71 -5.59 -10.83 7.36
CA GLU A 71 -5.44 -12.17 7.94
C GLU A 71 -4.42 -13.01 7.18
N VAL A 72 -4.49 -13.04 5.84
CA VAL A 72 -3.51 -13.76 5.03
C VAL A 72 -2.09 -13.28 5.30
N ILE A 73 -1.88 -11.96 5.36
CA ILE A 73 -0.55 -11.40 5.65
C ILE A 73 -0.09 -11.82 7.04
N PHE A 74 -0.98 -11.78 8.03
CA PHE A 74 -0.67 -12.19 9.39
C PHE A 74 -0.24 -13.67 9.46
N TYR A 75 -1.01 -14.58 8.86
CA TYR A 75 -0.66 -16.01 8.81
C TYR A 75 0.70 -16.27 8.17
N LEU A 76 1.01 -15.58 7.07
CA LEU A 76 2.30 -15.73 6.40
C LEU A 76 3.46 -15.15 7.21
N LEU A 77 3.24 -14.06 7.95
CA LEU A 77 4.24 -13.51 8.88
C LEU A 77 4.48 -14.43 10.09
N GLU A 78 3.47 -15.19 10.52
CA GLU A 78 3.62 -16.24 11.54
C GLU A 78 4.33 -17.51 11.03
N GLY A 79 4.69 -17.54 9.75
CA GLY A 79 5.45 -18.64 9.14
C GLY A 79 4.60 -19.75 8.54
N MET A 80 3.27 -19.58 8.44
CA MET A 80 2.42 -20.55 7.74
C MET A 80 2.78 -20.62 6.25
N SER A 81 2.67 -21.81 5.67
CA SER A 81 2.78 -21.98 4.22
C SER A 81 1.58 -21.35 3.48
N TYR A 82 1.74 -21.09 2.18
CA TYR A 82 0.64 -20.57 1.35
C TYR A 82 -0.61 -21.48 1.36
N ARG A 83 -0.44 -22.80 1.51
CA ARG A 83 -1.58 -23.73 1.56
C ARG A 83 -2.31 -23.63 2.88
N GLU A 84 -1.58 -23.62 3.99
CA GLU A 84 -2.18 -23.49 5.32
C GLU A 84 -2.90 -22.14 5.47
N ALA A 85 -2.27 -21.05 5.00
CA ALA A 85 -2.90 -19.72 5.00
C ALA A 85 -4.15 -19.67 4.11
N ALA A 86 -4.14 -20.34 2.95
CA ALA A 86 -5.30 -20.46 2.07
C ALA A 86 -6.47 -21.20 2.74
N THR A 87 -6.18 -22.33 3.39
CA THR A 87 -7.17 -23.09 4.16
C THR A 87 -7.72 -22.26 5.32
N ALA A 88 -6.85 -21.64 6.14
CA ALA A 88 -7.26 -20.85 7.30
C ALA A 88 -8.08 -19.60 6.93
N SER A 89 -7.72 -18.93 5.83
CA SER A 89 -8.43 -17.74 5.34
C SER A 89 -9.65 -18.06 4.47
N ASN A 90 -9.87 -19.33 4.12
CA ASN A 90 -10.87 -19.80 3.16
C ASN A 90 -10.77 -19.04 1.81
N LEU A 91 -9.55 -18.95 1.29
CA LEU A 91 -9.24 -18.34 0.00
C LEU A 91 -8.53 -19.33 -0.92
N ASP A 92 -8.61 -19.06 -2.21
CA ASP A 92 -7.79 -19.78 -3.17
C ASP A 92 -6.29 -19.47 -2.96
N LYS A 93 -5.44 -20.49 -3.11
CA LYS A 93 -3.99 -20.40 -2.90
C LYS A 93 -3.33 -19.37 -3.80
N ASP A 94 -3.77 -19.22 -5.06
CA ASP A 94 -3.20 -18.23 -5.97
C ASP A 94 -3.62 -16.81 -5.59
N THR A 95 -4.80 -16.65 -4.97
CA THR A 95 -5.21 -15.39 -4.35
C THR A 95 -4.31 -15.03 -3.16
N VAL A 96 -3.97 -16.01 -2.31
CA VAL A 96 -3.01 -15.83 -1.20
C VAL A 96 -1.64 -15.39 -1.74
N GLN A 97 -1.12 -16.07 -2.76
CA GLN A 97 0.17 -15.71 -3.37
C GLN A 97 0.14 -14.30 -3.96
N ARG A 98 -0.94 -13.91 -4.65
CA ARG A 98 -1.10 -12.56 -5.19
C ARG A 98 -1.14 -11.51 -4.08
N ILE A 99 -1.82 -11.78 -2.96
CA ILE A 99 -1.83 -10.92 -1.77
C ILE A 99 -0.41 -10.73 -1.25
N TRP A 100 0.32 -11.83 -1.06
CA TRP A 100 1.69 -11.78 -0.53
C TRP A 100 2.63 -11.01 -1.45
N LYS A 101 2.60 -11.29 -2.75
CA LYS A 101 3.40 -10.55 -3.74
C LYS A 101 3.11 -9.05 -3.70
N ARG A 102 1.84 -8.65 -3.60
CA ARG A 102 1.46 -7.24 -3.51
C ARG A 102 1.89 -6.62 -2.17
N PHE A 103 1.86 -7.38 -1.08
CA PHE A 103 2.37 -6.95 0.22
C PHE A 103 3.87 -6.66 0.19
N LEU A 104 4.68 -7.58 -0.34
CA LEU A 104 6.12 -7.39 -0.46
C LEU A 104 6.47 -6.15 -1.30
N LEU A 105 5.85 -6.01 -2.48
CA LEU A 105 6.07 -4.84 -3.34
C LEU A 105 5.69 -3.53 -2.62
N TYR A 106 4.59 -3.53 -1.87
CA TYR A 106 4.17 -2.36 -1.10
C TYR A 106 5.19 -2.02 0.01
N CYS A 107 5.77 -3.03 0.67
CA CYS A 107 6.83 -2.84 1.66
C CYS A 107 8.11 -2.27 1.02
N GLU A 108 8.53 -2.81 -0.12
CA GLU A 108 9.68 -2.34 -0.89
C GLU A 108 9.50 -0.87 -1.28
N ASP A 109 8.39 -0.53 -1.95
CA ASP A 109 8.10 0.85 -2.39
C ASP A 109 8.10 1.85 -1.22
N THR A 110 7.47 1.45 -0.09
CA THR A 110 7.37 2.30 1.09
C THR A 110 8.73 2.48 1.76
N MET A 111 9.51 1.40 1.89
CA MET A 111 10.84 1.44 2.51
C MET A 111 11.80 2.25 1.65
N ASP A 112 11.82 2.04 0.34
CA ASP A 112 12.65 2.79 -0.60
C ASP A 112 12.37 4.29 -0.55
N SER A 113 11.08 4.68 -0.47
CA SER A 113 10.69 6.07 -0.30
C SER A 113 11.26 6.65 1.00
N LEU A 114 11.13 5.93 2.11
CA LEU A 114 11.61 6.36 3.43
C LEU A 114 13.13 6.49 3.46
N LEU A 115 13.86 5.48 2.99
CA LEU A 115 15.32 5.46 3.00
C LEU A 115 15.89 6.62 2.17
N LYS A 116 15.28 6.92 1.01
CA LYS A 116 15.67 8.06 0.16
C LYS A 116 15.36 9.40 0.82
N GLU A 117 14.19 9.56 1.44
CA GLU A 117 13.78 10.81 2.09
C GLU A 117 14.73 11.21 3.23
N PHE A 118 15.16 10.23 4.03
CA PHE A 118 16.04 10.47 5.18
C PHE A 118 17.52 10.26 4.87
N ASN A 119 17.87 9.83 3.66
CA ASN A 119 19.23 9.47 3.25
C ASN A 119 19.91 8.48 4.21
N ILE A 120 19.18 7.41 4.57
CA ILE A 120 19.64 6.36 5.50
C ILE A 120 19.78 5.04 4.74
N LYS A 121 20.75 4.20 5.12
CA LYS A 121 20.88 2.83 4.61
C LYS A 121 19.96 1.86 5.34
N LEU A 122 19.50 0.82 4.66
CA LEU A 122 18.61 -0.18 5.26
C LEU A 122 19.25 -0.87 6.47
N GLU A 123 20.54 -1.18 6.41
CA GLU A 123 21.28 -1.84 7.48
C GLU A 123 21.30 -0.99 8.76
N ASP A 124 21.53 0.31 8.62
CA ASP A 124 21.55 1.25 9.75
C ASP A 124 20.18 1.31 10.43
N LEU A 125 19.11 1.38 9.63
CA LEU A 125 17.74 1.37 10.14
C LEU A 125 17.41 0.07 10.89
N ILE A 126 17.75 -1.09 10.32
CA ILE A 126 17.55 -2.40 10.98
C ILE A 126 18.29 -2.45 12.31
N MET A 127 19.56 -2.01 12.33
CA MET A 127 20.38 -2.00 13.55
C MET A 127 19.79 -1.08 14.62
N LEU A 128 19.30 0.10 14.25
CA LEU A 128 18.63 1.03 15.15
C LEU A 128 17.35 0.42 15.75
N LEU A 129 16.50 -0.18 14.92
CA LEU A 129 15.24 -0.80 15.35
C LEU A 129 15.49 -2.00 16.27
N TYR A 130 16.44 -2.86 15.91
CA TYR A 130 16.81 -4.03 16.71
C TYR A 130 17.29 -3.63 18.12
N LYS A 131 18.22 -2.67 18.21
CA LYS A 131 18.69 -2.12 19.49
C LYS A 131 17.56 -1.53 20.33
N ARG A 132 16.59 -0.86 19.70
CA ARG A 132 15.44 -0.25 20.38
C ARG A 132 14.47 -1.29 20.92
N ILE A 133 14.20 -2.36 20.18
CA ILE A 133 13.30 -3.45 20.61
C ILE A 133 13.91 -4.17 21.82
N GLN A 134 15.20 -4.52 21.79
CA GLN A 134 15.86 -5.16 22.92
C GLN A 134 15.80 -4.33 24.22
N LYS A 135 15.90 -3.00 24.11
CA LYS A 135 15.76 -2.08 25.25
C LYS A 135 14.33 -1.98 25.80
N ARG A 136 13.30 -2.35 25.03
CA ARG A 136 11.90 -2.36 25.49
C ARG A 136 11.51 -3.68 26.16
N THR A 137 12.24 -4.76 25.88
CA THR A 137 12.00 -6.09 26.44
C THR A 137 12.79 -6.33 27.74
N ARG A 138 13.73 -5.43 28.08
CA ARG A 138 14.41 -5.35 29.38
C ARG A 138 13.72 -4.31 30.26
#